data_AF-A0A7W1KLQ4-F1
#
_entry.id   AF-A0A7W1KLQ4-F1
#
_cell.length_a   1.000
_cell.length_b   1.000
_cell.length_c   1.000
_cell.angle_alpha   90.00
_cell.angle_beta   90.00
_cell.angle_gamma   90.00
#
_symmetry.space_group_name_H-M   'P 1'
#
loop_
_entity.id
_entity.type
_entity.pdbx_description
1 polymer ?
#
loop_
_entity_poly.entity_id
_entity_poly.type
_entity_poly.pdbx_seq_one_letter_code
_entity_poly.pdbx_strand_id
1 'polypeptide(L)'
;IPLEMIAAYTTFANLGSRTVPNGVLRVEDRSGKIVWQPAVRSVEVMDTLHAWLMTDVLRDVVRHGTAVGSVGARINFPAGGKTGTTNDGYDVWFIGFTPDMVTGLWIGFDQPKKIKSNAQGGVLVGPAWSAMMREVYERRSLPAAWSRPAGLSALDVDKTTGYKATPFCPKDVHYIESFIPGTEPTAFCPVHSPFGSIGVMGGESPDPAQPPAGPPTAPGVGSPKPPPSTQGGTPEPGGTTGVMGGTGPAPTPRP
;
A
#
# COMPACT_ATOMS: atom_id res chain seq x y z
N ILE A 1 -1.71 -4.38 -13.74
CA ILE A 1 -2.30 -3.72 -12.55
C ILE A 1 -1.90 -4.37 -11.22
N PRO A 2 -2.31 -5.60 -10.83
CA PRO A 2 -2.06 -6.08 -9.46
C PRO A 2 -0.56 -6.20 -9.14
N LEU A 3 0.20 -6.78 -10.08
CA LEU A 3 1.63 -6.99 -9.93
C LEU A 3 2.44 -5.67 -9.88
N GLU A 4 2.01 -4.66 -10.62
CA GLU A 4 2.67 -3.34 -10.62
C GLU A 4 2.44 -2.60 -9.30
N MET A 5 1.23 -2.69 -8.75
CA MET A 5 0.92 -2.14 -7.43
C MET A 5 1.72 -2.83 -6.33
N ILE A 6 1.75 -4.17 -6.33
CA ILE A 6 2.57 -4.94 -5.38
C ILE A 6 4.05 -4.55 -5.50
N ALA A 7 4.56 -4.44 -6.73
CA ALA A 7 5.93 -4.00 -6.98
C ALA A 7 6.18 -2.59 -6.42
N ALA A 8 5.24 -1.65 -6.51
CA ALA A 8 5.41 -0.32 -5.92
C ALA A 8 5.60 -0.36 -4.39
N TYR A 9 4.89 -1.25 -3.68
CA TYR A 9 5.01 -1.39 -2.23
C TYR A 9 6.35 -2.00 -1.78
N THR A 10 7.11 -2.62 -2.68
CA THR A 10 8.49 -3.04 -2.38
C THR A 10 9.38 -1.86 -2.01
N THR A 11 9.08 -0.66 -2.53
CA THR A 11 9.75 0.59 -2.14
C THR A 11 9.74 0.77 -0.63
N PHE A 12 8.59 0.57 0.02
CA PHE A 12 8.45 0.79 1.46
C PHE A 12 9.09 -0.38 2.24
N ALA A 13 8.80 -1.61 1.84
CA ALA A 13 9.36 -2.80 2.48
C ALA A 13 10.90 -2.81 2.45
N ASN A 14 11.50 -2.33 1.35
CA ASN A 14 12.96 -2.27 1.13
C ASN A 14 13.57 -0.90 1.45
N LEU A 15 12.89 -0.03 2.21
CA LEU A 15 13.42 1.26 2.65
C LEU A 15 13.96 2.17 1.52
N GLY A 16 13.24 2.22 0.40
CA GLY A 16 13.45 3.18 -0.69
C GLY A 16 13.65 2.57 -2.07
N SER A 17 13.87 1.26 -2.14
CA SER A 17 14.18 0.54 -3.38
C SER A 17 12.99 -0.22 -3.95
N ARG A 18 12.56 0.13 -5.17
CA ARG A 18 11.53 -0.60 -5.92
C ARG A 18 12.14 -1.76 -6.70
N THR A 19 11.69 -2.97 -6.42
CA THR A 19 12.11 -4.19 -7.12
C THR A 19 11.12 -4.55 -8.23
N VAL A 20 11.63 -4.87 -9.41
CA VAL A 20 10.82 -5.38 -10.53
C VAL A 20 10.60 -6.88 -10.36
N PRO A 21 9.34 -7.36 -10.34
CA PRO A 21 9.06 -8.78 -10.18
C PRO A 21 9.42 -9.58 -11.43
N ASN A 22 10.07 -10.72 -11.23
CA ASN A 22 10.39 -11.69 -12.29
C ASN A 22 9.54 -12.96 -12.10
N GLY A 23 8.72 -13.29 -13.11
CA GLY A 23 7.92 -14.52 -13.09
C GLY A 23 8.70 -15.79 -13.44
N VAL A 24 9.82 -15.64 -14.16
CA VAL A 24 10.70 -16.75 -14.56
C VAL A 24 12.10 -16.44 -14.05
N LEU A 25 12.70 -17.35 -13.28
CA LEU A 25 14.02 -17.14 -12.67
C LEU A 25 15.17 -17.54 -13.58
N ARG A 26 14.98 -18.58 -14.41
CA ARG A 26 15.91 -19.01 -15.45
C ARG A 26 15.22 -19.99 -16.39
N VAL A 27 15.75 -20.13 -17.60
CA VAL A 27 15.39 -21.18 -18.56
C VAL A 27 16.64 -22.02 -18.81
N GLU A 28 16.48 -23.34 -18.78
CA GLU A 28 17.56 -24.30 -18.96
C GLU A 28 17.25 -25.24 -20.12
N ASP A 29 18.28 -25.70 -20.84
CA ASP A 29 18.13 -26.78 -21.82
C ASP A 29 18.13 -28.18 -21.16
N ARG A 30 17.97 -29.24 -21.96
CA ARG A 30 17.95 -30.63 -21.47
C ARG A 30 19.23 -31.04 -20.74
N SER A 31 20.36 -30.38 -21.01
CA SER A 31 21.65 -30.65 -20.36
C SER A 31 21.82 -29.89 -19.04
N GLY A 32 20.86 -29.02 -18.68
CA GLY A 32 20.93 -28.15 -17.50
C GLY A 32 21.69 -26.85 -17.75
N LYS A 33 22.01 -26.51 -19.01
CA LYS A 33 22.67 -25.24 -19.33
C LYS A 33 21.65 -24.11 -19.30
N ILE A 34 21.96 -23.05 -18.55
CA ILE A 34 21.14 -21.82 -18.51
C ILE A 34 21.21 -21.14 -19.89
N VAL A 35 20.07 -21.05 -20.56
CA VAL A 35 19.91 -20.35 -21.84
C VAL A 35 19.38 -18.94 -21.67
N TRP A 36 18.74 -18.66 -20.53
CA TRP A 36 18.25 -17.32 -20.20
C TRP A 36 18.09 -17.16 -18.68
N GLN A 37 18.41 -15.99 -18.16
CA GLN A 37 18.18 -15.59 -16.77
C GLN A 37 18.01 -14.07 -16.73
N PRO A 38 16.98 -13.52 -16.06
CA PRO A 38 16.81 -12.09 -15.97
C PRO A 38 17.78 -11.50 -14.95
N ALA A 39 18.30 -10.31 -15.23
CA ALA A 39 18.97 -9.51 -14.21
C ALA A 39 17.96 -9.07 -13.15
N VAL A 40 18.35 -9.12 -11.87
CA VAL A 40 17.58 -8.51 -10.79
C VAL A 40 17.61 -7.00 -10.99
N ARG A 41 16.43 -6.39 -11.13
CA ARG A 41 16.30 -4.93 -11.28
C ARG A 41 15.69 -4.35 -10.02
N SER A 42 16.49 -3.56 -9.33
CA SER A 42 16.07 -2.74 -8.19
C SER A 42 16.45 -1.29 -8.51
N VAL A 43 15.51 -0.37 -8.32
CA VAL A 43 15.72 1.06 -8.57
C VAL A 43 15.42 1.80 -7.27
N GLU A 44 16.38 2.61 -6.83
CA GLU A 44 16.15 3.54 -5.74
C GLU A 44 15.19 4.64 -6.22
N VAL A 45 14.06 4.80 -5.53
CA VAL A 45 13.02 5.76 -5.89
C VAL A 45 12.68 6.70 -4.74
N MET A 46 13.20 6.44 -3.55
CA MET A 46 13.00 7.23 -2.34
C MET A 46 14.21 7.02 -1.43
N ASP A 47 14.67 8.06 -0.74
CA ASP A 47 15.75 7.91 0.23
C ASP A 47 15.27 7.14 1.47
N THR A 48 16.23 6.55 2.19
CA THR A 48 15.95 5.68 3.32
C THR A 48 15.22 6.37 4.48
N LEU A 49 15.45 7.67 4.73
CA LEU A 49 14.80 8.37 5.84
C LEU A 49 13.29 8.54 5.54
N HIS A 50 12.96 9.04 4.35
CA HIS A 50 11.56 9.18 3.94
C HIS A 50 10.88 7.82 3.79
N ALA A 51 11.56 6.83 3.22
CA ALA A 51 10.99 5.50 3.08
C ALA A 51 10.72 4.82 4.43
N TRP A 52 11.60 5.01 5.42
CA TRP A 52 11.36 4.49 6.75
C TRP A 52 10.17 5.18 7.44
N LEU A 53 10.06 6.51 7.35
CA LEU A 53 8.91 7.23 7.89
C LEU A 53 7.60 6.78 7.23
N MET A 54 7.58 6.64 5.90
CA MET A 54 6.41 6.11 5.19
C MET A 54 6.07 4.68 5.62
N THR A 55 7.09 3.84 5.85
CA THR A 55 6.90 2.50 6.40
C THR A 55 6.32 2.53 7.81
N ASP A 56 6.74 3.46 8.66
CA ASP A 56 6.20 3.63 10.01
C ASP A 56 4.72 4.06 9.99
N VAL A 57 4.38 5.03 9.14
CA VAL A 57 2.98 5.42 8.88
C VAL A 57 2.14 4.24 8.38
N LEU A 58 2.68 3.41 7.48
CA LEU A 58 1.98 2.22 6.98
C LEU A 58 1.88 1.09 8.02
N ARG A 59 2.79 1.03 8.99
CA ARG A 59 2.69 0.14 10.15
C ARG A 59 1.57 0.59 11.08
N ASP A 60 1.34 1.89 11.20
CA ASP A 60 0.24 2.41 12.01
C ASP A 60 -1.14 2.06 11.46
N VAL A 61 -1.31 1.87 10.15
CA VAL A 61 -2.57 1.32 9.59
C VAL A 61 -2.91 -0.03 10.23
N VAL A 62 -1.89 -0.85 10.53
CA VAL A 62 -2.02 -2.18 11.12
C VAL A 62 -2.09 -2.12 12.65
N ARG A 63 -1.38 -1.18 13.29
CA ARG A 63 -1.26 -1.09 14.76
C ARG A 63 -2.33 -0.24 15.43
N HIS A 64 -2.73 0.85 14.77
CA HIS A 64 -3.62 1.87 15.33
C HIS A 64 -4.74 2.30 14.38
N GLY A 65 -4.69 1.91 13.10
CA GLY A 65 -5.59 2.36 12.06
C GLY A 65 -6.65 1.35 11.58
N THR A 66 -7.00 1.46 10.30
CA THR A 66 -8.16 0.77 9.70
C THR A 66 -8.01 -0.76 9.58
N ALA A 67 -6.80 -1.30 9.77
CA ALA A 67 -6.54 -2.73 9.70
C ALA A 67 -6.25 -3.37 11.07
N VAL A 68 -6.43 -2.65 12.19
CA VAL A 68 -6.11 -3.17 13.54
C VAL A 68 -6.88 -4.44 13.87
N GLY A 69 -8.21 -4.42 13.80
CA GLY A 69 -9.02 -5.58 14.19
C GLY A 69 -8.90 -6.79 13.26
N SER A 70 -8.53 -6.56 12.00
CA SER A 70 -8.47 -7.61 10.97
C SER A 70 -7.06 -8.12 10.69
N VAL A 71 -6.03 -7.31 10.99
CA VAL A 71 -4.62 -7.62 10.77
C VAL A 71 -3.84 -7.53 12.06
N GLY A 72 -3.71 -6.34 12.65
CA GLY A 72 -2.86 -6.11 13.82
C GLY A 72 -3.16 -7.04 15.00
N ALA A 73 -4.44 -7.24 15.31
CA ALA A 73 -4.91 -8.12 16.38
C ALA A 73 -4.75 -9.63 16.07
N ARG A 74 -4.31 -9.98 14.86
CA ARG A 74 -4.24 -11.37 14.37
C ARG A 74 -2.83 -11.85 14.06
N ILE A 75 -1.83 -10.99 14.11
CA ILE A 75 -0.44 -11.30 13.75
C ILE A 75 0.51 -10.95 14.91
N ASN A 76 1.69 -11.57 14.92
CA ASN A 76 2.74 -11.35 15.92
C ASN A 76 4.09 -10.96 15.28
N PHE A 77 4.10 -10.61 14.00
CA PHE A 77 5.28 -10.19 13.24
C PHE A 77 5.14 -8.73 12.80
N PRO A 78 6.27 -8.04 12.51
CA PRO A 78 6.23 -6.68 11.99
C PRO A 78 5.55 -6.66 10.62
N ALA A 79 4.51 -5.83 10.49
CA ALA A 79 3.83 -5.62 9.22
C ALA A 79 3.37 -4.16 9.07
N GLY A 80 3.36 -3.69 7.84
CA GLY A 80 2.67 -2.48 7.40
C GLY A 80 1.73 -2.78 6.24
N GLY A 81 0.90 -1.82 5.87
CA GLY A 81 0.03 -2.00 4.72
C GLY A 81 -0.96 -0.88 4.53
N LYS A 82 -1.78 -1.02 3.50
CA LYS A 82 -2.84 -0.06 3.20
C LYS A 82 -4.08 -0.75 2.68
N THR A 83 -5.22 -0.25 3.14
CA THR A 83 -6.55 -0.60 2.66
C THR A 83 -6.87 0.16 1.37
N GLY A 84 -7.42 -0.53 0.39
CA GLY A 84 -7.99 0.06 -0.82
C GLY A 84 -9.45 -0.35 -0.98
N THR A 85 -10.30 0.58 -1.38
CA THR A 85 -11.71 0.34 -1.72
C THR A 85 -12.01 1.23 -2.92
N THR A 86 -12.53 0.67 -4.02
CA THR A 86 -13.02 1.49 -5.14
C THR A 86 -14.33 2.16 -4.76
N ASN A 87 -14.63 3.29 -5.42
CA ASN A 87 -15.94 3.92 -5.30
C ASN A 87 -17.03 2.88 -5.61
N ASP A 88 -18.12 2.92 -4.84
CA ASP A 88 -19.24 1.95 -4.88
C ASP A 88 -18.97 0.53 -4.37
N GLY A 89 -17.74 0.20 -3.94
CA GLY A 89 -17.43 -1.06 -3.29
C GLY A 89 -17.45 -2.27 -4.22
N TYR A 90 -17.00 -2.08 -5.47
CA TYR A 90 -16.82 -3.15 -6.46
C TYR A 90 -15.54 -3.93 -6.25
N ASP A 91 -14.49 -3.26 -5.79
CA ASP A 91 -13.18 -3.83 -5.55
C ASP A 91 -12.71 -3.44 -4.17
N VAL A 92 -12.21 -4.42 -3.45
CA VAL A 92 -11.54 -4.20 -2.18
C VAL A 92 -10.16 -4.83 -2.21
N TRP A 93 -9.20 -4.09 -1.68
CA TRP A 93 -7.79 -4.43 -1.68
C TRP A 93 -7.22 -4.32 -0.27
N PHE A 94 -6.26 -5.18 0.00
CA PHE A 94 -5.28 -4.96 1.05
C PHE A 94 -3.91 -5.32 0.52
N ILE A 95 -3.03 -4.33 0.46
CA ILE A 95 -1.61 -4.55 0.17
C ILE A 95 -0.88 -4.41 1.49
N GLY A 96 -0.40 -5.54 2.00
CA GLY A 96 0.39 -5.62 3.21
C GLY A 96 1.80 -6.07 2.89
N PHE A 97 2.71 -5.75 3.80
CA PHE A 97 4.10 -6.14 3.68
C PHE A 97 4.75 -6.31 5.05
N THR A 98 5.77 -7.13 5.05
CA THR A 98 6.73 -7.35 6.11
C THR A 98 8.12 -6.95 5.58
N PRO A 99 9.16 -6.97 6.41
CA PRO A 99 10.52 -6.64 5.97
C PRO A 99 11.06 -7.54 4.85
N ASP A 100 10.50 -8.74 4.66
CA ASP A 100 10.98 -9.73 3.68
C ASP A 100 9.94 -10.12 2.62
N MET A 101 8.72 -9.57 2.67
CA MET A 101 7.64 -9.96 1.76
C MET A 101 6.62 -8.84 1.54
N VAL A 102 6.17 -8.69 0.28
CA VAL A 102 5.02 -7.84 -0.07
C VAL A 102 3.94 -8.70 -0.69
N THR A 103 2.70 -8.54 -0.21
CA THR A 103 1.55 -9.30 -0.69
C THR A 103 0.34 -8.39 -0.89
N GLY A 104 -0.26 -8.46 -2.07
CA GLY A 104 -1.48 -7.77 -2.41
C GLY A 104 -2.61 -8.77 -2.59
N LEU A 105 -3.70 -8.60 -1.85
CA LEU A 105 -4.92 -9.36 -2.04
C LEU A 105 -6.02 -8.42 -2.56
N TRP A 106 -6.79 -8.95 -3.51
CA TRP A 106 -7.96 -8.29 -4.09
C TRP A 106 -9.15 -9.23 -4.01
N ILE A 107 -10.30 -8.66 -3.74
CA ILE A 107 -11.59 -9.34 -3.87
C ILE A 107 -12.50 -8.42 -4.69
N GLY A 108 -13.12 -9.02 -5.70
CA GLY A 108 -14.12 -8.42 -6.57
C GLY A 108 -14.82 -9.50 -7.39
N PHE A 109 -15.63 -9.08 -8.35
CA PHE A 109 -16.31 -9.99 -9.29
C PHE A 109 -15.78 -9.77 -10.70
N ASP A 110 -15.73 -10.83 -11.50
CA ASP A 110 -15.31 -10.76 -12.91
C ASP A 110 -16.16 -9.78 -13.73
N GLN A 111 -17.45 -9.68 -13.40
CA GLN A 111 -18.34 -8.63 -13.89
C GLN A 111 -18.57 -7.60 -12.78
N PRO A 112 -18.36 -6.29 -13.03
CA PRO A 112 -18.48 -5.25 -12.00
C PRO A 112 -19.83 -5.32 -11.27
N LYS A 113 -19.76 -5.72 -9.99
CA LYS A 113 -20.92 -5.86 -9.12
C LYS A 113 -20.55 -5.43 -7.71
N LYS A 114 -21.51 -4.78 -7.03
CA LYS A 114 -21.36 -4.35 -5.64
C LYS A 114 -21.16 -5.55 -4.74
N ILE A 115 -20.04 -5.57 -4.01
CA ILE A 115 -19.76 -6.61 -3.00
C ILE A 115 -20.76 -6.49 -1.86
N LYS A 116 -20.84 -5.31 -1.26
CA LYS A 116 -21.81 -4.95 -0.23
C LYS A 116 -21.84 -3.44 -0.04
N SER A 117 -22.84 -2.94 0.69
CA SER A 117 -22.75 -1.60 1.25
C SER A 117 -21.55 -1.49 2.19
N ASN A 118 -20.80 -0.39 2.11
CA ASN A 118 -19.60 -0.13 2.91
C ASN A 118 -18.57 -1.27 2.87
N ALA A 119 -18.21 -1.71 1.65
CA ALA A 119 -17.16 -2.71 1.46
C ALA A 119 -15.78 -2.10 1.76
N GLN A 120 -15.15 -2.52 2.85
CA GLN A 120 -13.84 -2.01 3.25
C GLN A 120 -12.77 -3.09 3.10
N GLY A 121 -11.67 -2.77 2.41
CA GLY A 121 -10.54 -3.69 2.21
C GLY A 121 -9.95 -4.20 3.53
N GLY A 122 -9.86 -3.34 4.54
CA GLY A 122 -9.40 -3.74 5.88
C GLY A 122 -10.27 -4.83 6.50
N VAL A 123 -11.58 -4.77 6.31
CA VAL A 123 -12.53 -5.71 6.94
C VAL A 123 -12.71 -6.99 6.12
N LEU A 124 -12.77 -6.88 4.79
CA LEU A 124 -13.06 -8.01 3.91
C LEU A 124 -11.81 -8.77 3.47
N VAL A 125 -10.72 -8.05 3.18
CA VAL A 125 -9.49 -8.63 2.66
C VAL A 125 -8.46 -8.85 3.75
N GLY A 126 -8.37 -7.93 4.72
CA GLY A 126 -7.44 -8.00 5.85
C GLY A 126 -7.42 -9.37 6.57
N PRO A 127 -8.57 -9.99 6.92
CA PRO A 127 -8.57 -11.29 7.59
C PRO A 127 -7.95 -12.42 6.74
N ALA A 128 -8.18 -12.40 5.42
CA ALA A 128 -7.59 -13.38 4.51
C ALA A 128 -6.08 -13.17 4.36
N TRP A 129 -5.64 -11.92 4.30
CA TRP A 129 -4.22 -11.56 4.32
C TRP A 129 -3.54 -12.08 5.58
N SER A 130 -4.15 -11.85 6.75
CA SER A 130 -3.62 -12.31 8.04
C SER A 130 -3.51 -13.83 8.12
N ALA A 131 -4.53 -14.55 7.65
CA ALA A 131 -4.52 -16.01 7.62
C ALA A 131 -3.39 -16.54 6.72
N MET A 132 -3.24 -15.99 5.52
CA MET A 132 -2.17 -16.36 4.59
C MET A 132 -0.78 -16.09 5.16
N MET A 133 -0.55 -14.90 5.73
CA MET A 133 0.77 -14.53 6.24
C MET A 133 1.15 -15.33 7.50
N ARG A 134 0.17 -15.71 8.33
CA ARG A 134 0.40 -16.64 9.44
C ARG A 134 0.90 -18.00 8.94
N GLU A 135 0.22 -18.59 7.97
CA GLU A 135 0.64 -19.86 7.37
C GLU A 135 2.06 -19.79 6.79
N VAL A 136 2.39 -18.66 6.14
CA VAL A 136 3.75 -18.41 5.63
C VAL A 136 4.79 -18.44 6.75
N TYR A 137 4.53 -17.75 7.86
CA TYR A 137 5.49 -17.66 8.98
C TYR A 137 5.39 -18.80 10.00
N GLU A 138 4.42 -19.70 9.88
CA GLU A 138 4.48 -21.00 10.54
C GLU A 138 5.55 -21.90 9.89
N ARG A 139 5.89 -21.64 8.62
CA ARG A 139 6.86 -22.41 7.83
C ARG A 139 8.18 -21.69 7.59
N ARG A 140 8.29 -20.42 8.02
CA ARG A 140 9.47 -19.56 7.83
C ARG A 140 9.76 -18.79 9.10
N SER A 141 11.02 -18.43 9.33
CA SER A 141 11.40 -17.54 10.43
C SER A 141 10.71 -16.18 10.32
N LEU A 142 10.28 -15.63 11.47
CA LEU A 142 9.75 -14.27 11.51
C LEU A 142 10.85 -13.26 11.12
N PRO A 143 10.55 -12.26 10.30
CA PRO A 143 11.51 -11.22 9.95
C PRO A 143 11.75 -10.28 11.13
N ALA A 144 12.98 -9.80 11.27
CA ALA A 144 13.30 -8.73 12.20
C ALA A 144 12.64 -7.41 11.76
N ALA A 145 12.16 -6.60 12.70
CA ALA A 145 11.57 -5.30 12.39
C ALA A 145 12.56 -4.36 11.69
N TRP A 146 12.05 -3.42 10.89
CA TRP A 146 12.86 -2.37 10.27
C TRP A 146 13.65 -1.58 11.32
N SER A 147 14.96 -1.49 11.14
CA SER A 147 15.82 -0.67 11.98
C SER A 147 15.55 0.81 11.73
N ARG A 148 15.34 1.59 12.79
CA ARG A 148 15.20 3.05 12.69
C ARG A 148 16.53 3.68 12.25
N PRO A 149 16.56 4.47 11.16
CA PRO A 149 17.76 5.16 10.72
C PRO A 149 18.25 6.17 11.76
N ALA A 150 19.57 6.27 11.95
CA ALA A 150 20.18 7.20 12.91
C ALA A 150 19.97 8.69 12.54
N GLY A 151 19.62 8.99 11.29
CA GLY A 151 19.41 10.36 10.81
C GLY A 151 18.04 10.97 11.13
N LEU A 152 17.10 10.21 11.70
CA LEU A 152 15.81 10.76 12.11
C LEU A 152 15.90 11.41 13.48
N SER A 153 15.33 12.59 13.63
CA SER A 153 15.06 13.16 14.95
C SER A 153 13.80 12.51 15.55
N ALA A 154 13.70 12.54 16.88
CA ALA A 154 12.51 12.10 17.60
C ALA A 154 12.11 13.17 18.59
N LEU A 155 10.83 13.53 18.61
CA LEU A 155 10.29 14.51 19.54
C LEU A 155 9.03 13.97 20.21
N ASP A 156 8.86 14.37 21.46
CA ASP A 156 7.60 14.20 22.18
C ASP A 156 6.60 15.26 21.72
N VAL A 157 5.51 14.80 21.12
CA VAL A 157 4.46 15.64 20.56
C VAL A 157 3.13 15.31 21.19
N ASP A 158 2.26 16.31 21.23
CA ASP A 158 0.86 16.12 21.54
C ASP A 158 0.16 15.62 20.27
N LYS A 159 -0.22 14.34 20.24
CA LYS A 159 -0.81 13.69 19.06
C LYS A 159 -2.15 14.30 18.62
N THR A 160 -2.78 15.13 19.45
CA THR A 160 -4.04 15.82 19.11
C THR A 160 -3.80 17.16 18.42
N THR A 161 -2.63 17.77 18.62
CA THR A 161 -2.32 19.11 18.09
C THR A 161 -1.15 19.13 17.12
N GLY A 162 -0.28 18.12 17.15
CA GLY A 162 0.94 18.03 16.32
C GLY A 162 2.11 18.90 16.81
N TYR A 163 1.95 19.65 17.91
CA TYR A 163 3.00 20.48 18.49
C TYR A 163 3.86 19.73 19.51
N LYS A 164 5.00 20.29 19.89
CA LYS A 164 5.82 19.76 21.00
C LYS A 164 4.98 19.67 22.27
N ALA A 165 4.97 18.50 22.89
CA ALA A 165 4.23 18.28 24.12
C ALA A 165 4.80 19.16 25.24
N THR A 166 3.92 19.58 26.16
CA THR A 166 4.30 20.28 27.39
C THR A 166 4.04 19.35 28.59
N PRO A 167 4.61 19.63 29.78
CA PRO A 167 4.26 18.88 30.99
C PRO A 167 2.79 18.94 31.40
N PHE A 168 2.00 19.83 30.78
CA PHE A 168 0.57 20.00 31.03
C PHE A 168 -0.29 19.19 30.07
N CYS A 169 0.30 18.65 28.98
CA CYS A 169 -0.38 17.70 28.11
C CYS A 169 -0.77 16.45 28.92
N PRO A 170 -2.00 15.93 28.77
CA PRO A 170 -2.38 14.65 29.34
C PRO A 170 -1.43 13.53 28.86
N LYS A 171 -0.99 12.66 29.78
CA LYS A 171 0.01 11.62 29.47
C LYS A 171 -0.38 10.70 28.30
N ASP A 172 -1.67 10.51 28.06
CA ASP A 172 -2.21 9.67 26.99
C ASP A 172 -2.15 10.33 25.61
N VAL A 173 -1.93 11.65 25.53
CA VAL A 173 -1.74 12.37 24.26
C VAL A 173 -0.27 12.55 23.89
N HIS A 174 0.67 12.30 24.82
CA HIS A 174 2.09 12.25 24.51
C HIS A 174 2.40 11.11 23.54
N TYR A 175 3.17 11.41 22.52
CA TYR A 175 3.57 10.47 21.49
C TYR A 175 4.97 10.84 20.98
N ILE A 176 5.86 9.85 20.92
CA ILE A 176 7.18 10.06 20.34
C ILE A 176 7.08 9.86 18.83
N GLU A 177 7.14 10.96 18.09
CA GLU A 177 7.10 10.98 16.63
C GLU A 177 8.51 11.14 16.05
N SER A 178 8.78 10.51 14.91
CA SER A 178 10.03 10.67 14.18
C SER A 178 9.89 11.69 13.05
N PHE A 179 10.92 12.51 12.85
CA PHE A 179 10.91 13.55 11.82
C PHE A 179 12.17 13.49 10.96
N ILE A 180 12.04 13.99 9.74
CA ILE A 180 13.20 14.39 8.95
C ILE A 180 13.83 15.61 9.65
N PRO A 181 15.16 15.66 9.82
CA PRO A 181 15.81 16.81 10.41
C PRO A 181 15.43 18.12 9.72
N GLY A 182 14.96 19.09 10.49
CA GLY A 182 14.50 20.39 10.01
C GLY A 182 12.99 20.47 9.71
N THR A 183 12.25 19.36 9.78
CA THR A 183 10.78 19.35 9.58
C THR A 183 10.01 19.22 10.89
N GLU A 184 10.69 19.27 12.03
CA GLU A 184 10.08 19.14 13.34
C GLU A 184 9.18 20.34 13.70
N PRO A 185 8.09 20.14 14.45
CA PRO A 185 7.36 21.25 15.05
C PRO A 185 8.29 22.05 15.97
N THR A 186 8.35 23.35 15.79
CA THR A 186 9.22 24.22 16.61
C THR A 186 8.50 24.73 17.85
N ALA A 187 7.18 24.98 17.75
CA ALA A 187 6.33 25.50 18.81
C ALA A 187 5.81 24.42 19.77
N PHE A 188 5.51 24.84 21.00
CA PHE A 188 4.89 24.02 22.04
C PHE A 188 3.36 24.01 21.92
N CYS A 189 2.73 22.96 22.44
CA CYS A 189 1.28 22.78 22.44
C CYS A 189 0.58 24.02 23.04
N PRO A 190 -0.30 24.70 22.27
CA PRO A 190 -1.00 25.89 22.75
C PRO A 190 -2.23 25.56 23.60
N VAL A 191 -2.73 24.32 23.55
CA VAL A 191 -3.98 23.89 24.18
C VAL A 191 -3.77 23.51 25.64
N HIS A 192 -2.69 22.78 25.94
CA HIS A 192 -2.40 22.30 27.28
C HIS A 192 -1.34 23.20 27.94
N SER A 193 -1.83 24.23 28.64
CA SER A 193 -1.04 25.29 29.27
C SER A 193 -1.27 25.35 30.78
N PRO A 194 -0.30 25.82 31.58
CA PRO A 194 -0.45 25.99 33.04
C PRO A 194 -1.63 26.86 33.45
N PHE A 195 -2.14 27.71 32.54
CA PHE A 195 -3.23 28.64 32.81
C PHE A 195 -4.62 28.11 32.42
N GLY A 196 -4.75 26.80 32.18
CA GLY A 196 -5.97 26.17 31.67
C GLY A 196 -6.06 26.27 30.15
N SER A 197 -6.89 25.42 29.55
CA SER A 197 -7.12 25.40 28.11
C SER A 197 -7.68 26.75 27.65
N ILE A 198 -6.83 27.56 27.02
CA ILE A 198 -7.32 28.66 26.19
C ILE A 198 -8.08 27.97 25.07
N GLY A 199 -9.40 28.02 25.12
CA GLY A 199 -10.24 27.67 23.99
C GLY A 199 -9.80 28.54 22.82
N VAL A 200 -9.02 27.96 21.91
CA VAL A 200 -8.56 28.65 20.70
C VAL A 200 -9.79 28.79 19.81
N MET A 201 -10.56 29.86 20.02
CA MET A 201 -11.38 30.43 18.95
C MET A 201 -10.41 31.14 17.99
N GLY A 202 -10.08 30.48 16.89
CA GLY A 202 -9.59 31.15 15.67
C GLY A 202 -8.07 31.20 15.44
N GLY A 203 -7.27 30.32 16.06
CA GLY A 203 -5.89 30.12 15.65
C GLY A 203 -5.82 29.06 14.55
N GLU A 204 -5.46 29.46 13.33
CA GLU A 204 -5.16 28.54 12.24
C GLU A 204 -4.26 27.41 12.74
N SER A 205 -4.68 26.16 12.50
CA SER A 205 -3.77 25.02 12.57
C SER A 205 -2.50 25.37 11.80
N PRO A 206 -1.32 24.98 12.28
CA PRO A 206 -0.12 25.21 11.50
C PRO A 206 -0.34 24.50 10.17
N ASP A 207 -0.25 25.26 9.08
CA ASP A 207 -0.36 24.72 7.73
C ASP A 207 0.57 23.50 7.66
N PRO A 208 0.09 22.32 7.22
CA PRO A 208 0.97 21.16 7.11
C PRO A 208 2.18 21.62 6.30
N ALA A 209 3.37 21.50 6.91
CA ALA A 209 4.62 21.94 6.33
C ALA A 209 4.60 21.61 4.84
N GLN A 210 4.63 22.65 3.99
CA GLN A 210 4.59 22.46 2.55
C GLN A 210 5.66 21.41 2.21
N PRO A 211 5.28 20.31 1.53
CA PRO A 211 6.28 19.34 1.11
C PRO A 211 7.35 20.10 0.30
N PRO A 212 8.64 19.73 0.45
CA PRO A 212 9.69 20.37 -0.33
C PRO A 212 9.29 20.36 -1.80
N ALA A 213 9.51 21.48 -2.49
CA ALA A 213 9.20 21.61 -3.91
C ALA A 213 9.75 20.38 -4.63
N GLY A 214 8.83 19.61 -5.25
CA GLY A 214 9.21 18.40 -5.98
C GLY A 214 10.26 18.72 -7.04
N PRO A 215 11.08 17.73 -7.44
CA PRO A 215 12.03 17.91 -8.52
C PRO A 215 11.31 18.44 -9.78
N PRO A 216 11.98 19.27 -10.61
CA PRO A 216 11.36 19.92 -11.76
C PRO A 216 10.68 18.88 -12.66
N THR A 217 9.44 19.18 -13.04
CA THR A 217 8.60 18.34 -13.89
C THR A 217 9.30 18.05 -15.21
N ALA A 218 9.47 16.75 -15.51
CA ALA A 218 9.86 16.31 -16.84
C ALA A 218 8.81 16.77 -17.88
N PRO A 219 9.19 17.09 -19.13
CA PRO A 219 8.26 17.53 -20.16
C PRO A 219 7.14 16.51 -20.39
N GLY A 220 5.90 16.99 -20.37
CA GLY A 220 4.70 16.17 -20.44
C GLY A 220 4.61 15.32 -21.72
N VAL A 221 4.44 14.01 -21.54
CA VAL A 221 3.96 13.12 -22.61
C VAL A 221 2.44 13.21 -22.61
N GLY A 222 1.87 13.78 -23.67
CA GLY A 222 0.43 13.97 -23.82
C GLY A 222 -0.36 12.67 -23.70
N SER A 223 -1.49 12.73 -23.00
CA SER A 223 -2.43 11.62 -22.87
C SER A 223 -3.02 11.24 -24.24
N PRO A 224 -3.16 9.94 -24.57
CA PRO A 224 -3.87 9.53 -25.78
C PRO A 224 -5.37 9.87 -25.64
N LYS A 225 -5.92 10.50 -26.68
CA LYS A 225 -7.35 10.75 -26.83
C LYS A 225 -8.13 9.43 -26.86
N PRO A 226 -9.27 9.30 -26.15
CA PRO A 226 -10.10 8.10 -26.24
C PRO A 226 -10.71 7.96 -27.65
N PRO A 227 -10.88 6.74 -28.18
CA PRO A 227 -11.52 6.53 -29.47
C PRO A 227 -13.02 6.88 -29.40
N PRO A 228 -13.62 7.35 -30.50
CA PRO A 228 -15.02 7.75 -30.53
C PRO A 228 -15.96 6.55 -30.37
N SER A 229 -17.04 6.76 -29.62
CA SER A 229 -18.14 5.81 -29.45
C SER A 229 -18.88 5.60 -30.78
N THR A 230 -18.84 4.37 -31.32
CA THR A 230 -19.70 3.97 -32.42
C THR A 230 -21.12 3.70 -31.92
N GLN A 231 -22.06 4.56 -32.31
CA GLN A 231 -23.49 4.29 -32.21
C GLN A 231 -23.88 3.16 -33.16
N GLY A 232 -24.87 2.36 -32.74
CA GLY A 232 -25.33 1.17 -33.43
C GLY A 232 -25.94 1.44 -34.81
N GLY A 233 -25.64 0.54 -35.75
CA GLY A 233 -26.32 0.40 -37.03
C GLY A 233 -26.78 -1.05 -37.20
N THR A 234 -28.03 -1.19 -37.62
CA THR A 234 -28.82 -2.41 -37.91
C THR A 234 -28.12 -3.34 -38.93
N PRO A 235 -28.31 -4.68 -38.87
CA PRO A 235 -27.69 -5.59 -39.84
C PRO A 235 -28.58 -5.83 -41.07
N GLU A 236 -27.98 -5.84 -42.26
CA GLU A 236 -28.52 -6.46 -43.48
C GLU A 236 -27.67 -7.68 -43.89
N PRO A 237 -28.25 -8.70 -44.57
CA PRO A 237 -27.65 -10.02 -44.73
C PRO A 237 -26.90 -10.19 -46.06
N GLY A 238 -25.75 -10.85 -46.04
CA GLY A 238 -25.04 -11.26 -47.26
C GLY A 238 -23.87 -12.19 -46.94
N GLY A 239 -23.94 -13.43 -47.44
CA GLY A 239 -23.04 -14.51 -47.07
C GLY A 239 -21.66 -14.49 -47.76
N THR A 240 -20.70 -15.21 -47.20
CA THR A 240 -20.20 -16.49 -47.73
C THR A 240 -18.98 -16.98 -46.94
N THR A 241 -19.01 -18.28 -46.61
CA THR A 241 -17.91 -19.26 -46.49
C THR A 241 -16.71 -19.00 -45.57
N GLY A 242 -16.60 -19.84 -44.53
CA GLY A 242 -15.36 -20.10 -43.79
C GLY A 242 -15.58 -21.04 -42.61
N VAL A 243 -15.64 -22.36 -42.87
CA VAL A 243 -15.70 -23.42 -41.85
C VAL A 243 -14.29 -23.73 -41.34
N MET A 244 -14.11 -23.79 -40.02
CA MET A 244 -13.23 -24.68 -39.22
C MET A 244 -13.42 -24.25 -37.74
N GLY A 245 -14.04 -24.98 -36.82
CA GLY A 245 -14.10 -26.43 -36.63
C GLY A 245 -13.13 -26.81 -35.51
N GLY A 246 -13.60 -26.96 -34.26
CA GLY A 246 -12.77 -27.39 -33.14
C GLY A 246 -13.37 -27.21 -31.74
N THR A 247 -14.54 -27.79 -31.46
CA THR A 247 -15.09 -27.93 -30.09
C THR A 247 -14.45 -29.13 -29.40
N GLY A 248 -13.78 -28.90 -28.26
CA GLY A 248 -13.31 -29.97 -27.37
C GLY A 248 -14.47 -30.67 -26.63
N PRO A 249 -14.29 -31.92 -26.17
CA PRO A 249 -15.36 -32.70 -25.56
C PRO A 249 -15.71 -32.25 -24.14
N ALA A 250 -17.00 -32.34 -23.80
CA ALA A 250 -17.55 -32.05 -22.47
C ALA A 250 -17.22 -33.15 -21.44
N PRO A 251 -17.09 -32.81 -20.14
CA PRO A 251 -16.75 -33.78 -19.10
C PRO A 251 -17.96 -34.67 -18.71
N THR A 252 -17.69 -35.96 -18.55
CA THR A 252 -18.63 -36.96 -18.02
C THR A 252 -18.74 -36.89 -16.49
N PRO A 253 -19.92 -37.17 -15.90
CA PRO A 253 -20.07 -37.30 -14.45
C PRO A 253 -19.56 -38.67 -13.97
N ARG A 254 -18.88 -38.67 -12.81
CA ARG A 254 -18.40 -39.88 -12.13
C ARG A 254 -19.45 -40.45 -11.16
N PRO A 255 -19.38 -41.76 -10.86
CA PRO A 255 -20.40 -42.49 -10.09
C PRO A 255 -20.46 -42.08 -8.61
#